data_AF-A0A3D2MAV6-F1
#
_entry.id   AF-A0A3D2MAV6-F1
#
_cell.length_a   1.000
_cell.length_b   1.000
_cell.length_c   1.000
_cell.angle_alpha   90.00
_cell.angle_beta   90.00
_cell.angle_gamma   90.00
#
_symmetry.space_group_name_H-M   'P 1'
#
loop_
_entity.id
_entity.type
_entity.pdbx_description
1 polymer ?
#
loop_
_entity_poly.entity_id
_entity_poly.type
_entity_poly.pdbx_seq_one_letter_code
_entity_poly.pdbx_strand_id
1 'polypeptide(L)'
;MNKLEMYKNLSKGDKLNLTEYSIYNSIYINANNCNKALTDEEVDRIGKLAYYLYLKDQYYNFSENRIADFITIGYLEKNIPLEKLEELDKSDIYIGIDNDNYDFLLENKMER
;
A
#
# COMPACT_ATOMS: atom_id res chain seq x y z
N MET A 1 -32.76 7.74 -1.68
CA MET A 1 -31.54 7.02 -2.10
C MET A 1 -30.66 6.83 -0.87
N ASN A 2 -30.35 5.58 -0.52
CA ASN A 2 -29.49 5.30 0.63
C ASN A 2 -28.00 5.46 0.27
N LYS A 3 -27.12 5.51 1.27
CA LYS A 3 -25.67 5.70 1.03
C LYS A 3 -25.08 4.62 0.11
N LEU A 4 -25.52 3.37 0.22
CA LEU A 4 -25.04 2.26 -0.62
C LEU A 4 -25.45 2.41 -2.09
N GLU A 5 -26.67 2.88 -2.35
CA GLU A 5 -27.16 3.18 -3.70
C GLU A 5 -26.37 4.34 -4.32
N MET A 6 -26.03 5.36 -3.54
CA MET A 6 -25.16 6.45 -4.00
C MET A 6 -23.79 5.92 -4.45
N TYR A 7 -23.14 5.08 -3.64
CA TYR A 7 -21.85 4.48 -3.97
C TYR A 7 -21.91 3.56 -5.20
N LYS A 8 -22.98 2.78 -5.35
CA LYS A 8 -23.19 1.94 -6.54
C LYS A 8 -23.23 2.76 -7.83
N ASN A 9 -23.85 3.95 -7.77
CA ASN A 9 -24.04 4.85 -8.90
C ASN A 9 -22.83 5.71 -9.26
N LEU A 10 -21.74 5.68 -8.47
CA LEU A 10 -20.52 6.39 -8.82
C LEU A 10 -19.92 5.88 -10.13
N SER A 11 -19.35 6.81 -10.92
CA SER A 11 -18.61 6.44 -12.11
C SER A 11 -17.36 5.62 -11.76
N LYS A 12 -16.79 4.92 -12.74
CA LYS A 12 -15.51 4.22 -12.53
C LYS A 12 -14.40 5.20 -12.13
N GLY A 13 -14.41 6.42 -12.68
CA GLY A 13 -13.44 7.47 -12.36
C GLY A 13 -13.59 7.96 -10.93
N ASP A 14 -14.81 8.19 -10.45
CA ASP A 14 -15.01 8.62 -9.06
C ASP A 14 -14.59 7.54 -8.07
N LYS A 15 -14.85 6.26 -8.38
CA LYS A 15 -14.38 5.13 -7.56
C LYS A 15 -12.86 5.07 -7.53
N LEU A 16 -12.21 5.23 -8.68
CA LEU A 16 -10.75 5.31 -8.78
C LEU A 16 -10.19 6.45 -7.91
N ASN A 17 -10.72 7.67 -8.07
CA ASN A 17 -10.29 8.84 -7.32
C ASN A 17 -10.46 8.65 -5.81
N LEU A 18 -11.53 7.98 -5.37
CA LEU A 18 -11.73 7.65 -3.96
C LEU A 18 -10.70 6.65 -3.44
N THR A 19 -10.38 5.61 -4.22
CA THR A 19 -9.34 4.63 -3.86
C THR A 19 -7.97 5.29 -3.79
N GLU A 20 -7.60 6.10 -4.80
CA GLU A 20 -6.34 6.84 -4.81
C GLU A 20 -6.25 7.81 -3.62
N TYR A 21 -7.31 8.55 -3.34
CA TYR A 21 -7.38 9.42 -2.15
C TYR A 21 -7.16 8.65 -0.86
N SER A 22 -7.81 7.47 -0.70
CA SER A 22 -7.66 6.59 0.46
C SER A 22 -6.18 6.21 0.67
N ILE A 23 -5.53 5.76 -0.40
CA ILE A 23 -4.10 5.39 -0.42
C ILE A 23 -3.22 6.58 -0.04
N TYR A 24 -3.34 7.72 -0.72
CA TYR A 24 -2.49 8.89 -0.45
C TYR A 24 -2.70 9.45 0.96
N ASN A 25 -3.93 9.39 1.48
CA ASN A 25 -4.22 9.79 2.85
C ASN A 25 -3.55 8.84 3.87
N SER A 26 -3.56 7.52 3.62
CA SER A 26 -2.82 6.54 4.43
C SER A 26 -1.31 6.83 4.43
N ILE A 27 -0.71 7.07 3.25
CA ILE A 27 0.71 7.43 3.13
C ILE A 27 1.03 8.67 3.98
N TYR A 28 0.22 9.72 3.85
CA TYR A 28 0.38 10.97 4.60
C TYR A 28 0.29 10.77 6.12
N ILE A 29 -0.67 9.98 6.60
CA ILE A 29 -0.82 9.69 8.03
C ILE A 29 0.41 8.95 8.56
N ASN A 30 0.89 7.92 7.86
CA ASN A 30 2.06 7.16 8.30
C ASN A 30 3.34 8.00 8.27
N ALA A 31 3.55 8.81 7.22
CA ALA A 31 4.67 9.74 7.14
C ALA A 31 4.69 10.73 8.32
N ASN A 32 3.54 11.30 8.65
CA ASN A 32 3.38 12.19 9.80
C ASN A 32 3.64 11.49 11.13
N ASN A 33 3.11 10.27 11.32
CA ASN A 33 3.33 9.49 12.53
C ASN A 33 4.81 9.13 12.72
N CYS A 34 5.53 8.90 11.62
CA CYS A 34 6.97 8.66 11.62
C CYS A 34 7.82 9.94 11.74
N ASN A 35 7.19 11.13 11.69
CA ASN A 35 7.86 12.42 11.58
C ASN A 35 8.90 12.46 10.42
N LYS A 36 8.54 11.85 9.29
CA LYS A 36 9.36 11.79 8.08
C LYS A 36 8.65 12.50 6.93
N ALA A 37 9.40 13.32 6.18
CA ALA A 37 8.92 13.90 4.94
C ALA A 37 9.20 12.93 3.79
N LEU A 38 8.20 12.69 2.96
CA LEU A 38 8.34 11.99 1.68
C LEU A 38 8.39 13.01 0.56
N THR A 39 9.20 12.74 -0.45
CA THR A 39 9.20 13.42 -1.74
C THR A 39 7.99 12.97 -2.56
N ASP A 40 7.58 13.81 -3.51
CA ASP A 40 6.48 13.47 -4.44
C ASP A 40 6.75 12.17 -5.21
N GLU A 41 8.02 11.89 -5.53
CA GLU A 41 8.42 10.65 -6.20
C GLU A 41 8.21 9.42 -5.31
N GLU A 42 8.61 9.47 -4.04
CA GLU A 42 8.38 8.37 -3.10
C GLU A 42 6.88 8.14 -2.87
N VAL A 43 6.10 9.22 -2.74
CA VAL A 43 4.65 9.16 -2.58
C VAL A 43 4.00 8.50 -3.80
N ASP A 44 4.39 8.88 -5.01
CA ASP A 44 3.87 8.31 -6.26
C ASP A 44 4.25 6.83 -6.41
N ARG A 45 5.48 6.45 -6.06
CA ARG A 45 5.94 5.05 -6.10
C ARG A 45 5.16 4.17 -5.11
N ILE A 46 5.04 4.60 -3.86
CA ILE A 46 4.26 3.89 -2.84
C ILE A 46 2.79 3.79 -3.27
N GLY A 47 2.22 4.89 -3.76
CA GLY A 47 0.83 4.95 -4.22
C GLY A 47 0.55 3.98 -5.37
N LYS A 48 1.42 3.95 -6.38
CA LYS A 48 1.31 3.04 -7.52
C LYS A 48 1.44 1.57 -7.10
N LEU A 49 2.39 1.26 -6.22
CA LEU A 49 2.57 -0.11 -5.71
C LEU A 49 1.36 -0.57 -4.90
N ALA A 50 0.86 0.28 -3.98
CA ALA A 50 -0.32 -0.02 -3.17
C ALA A 50 -1.56 -0.25 -4.04
N TYR A 51 -1.79 0.64 -5.02
CA TYR A 51 -2.91 0.54 -5.93
C TYR A 51 -2.83 -0.72 -6.80
N TYR A 52 -1.63 -1.04 -7.31
CA TYR A 52 -1.39 -2.26 -8.07
C TYR A 52 -1.67 -3.52 -7.25
N LEU A 53 -1.18 -3.59 -6.02
CA LEU A 53 -1.42 -4.74 -5.13
C LEU A 53 -2.89 -4.84 -4.75
N TYR A 54 -3.58 -3.73 -4.49
CA TYR A 54 -5.01 -3.71 -4.24
C TYR A 54 -5.82 -4.31 -5.40
N LEU A 55 -5.51 -3.90 -6.64
CA LEU A 55 -6.17 -4.44 -7.84
C LEU A 55 -5.86 -5.92 -8.11
N LYS A 56 -4.76 -6.43 -7.56
CA LYS A 56 -4.27 -7.80 -7.79
C LYS A 56 -4.60 -8.74 -6.64
N ASP A 57 -5.14 -8.23 -5.55
CA ASP A 57 -5.61 -9.07 -4.46
C ASP A 57 -6.89 -9.80 -4.88
N GLN A 58 -6.82 -11.12 -4.89
CA GLN A 58 -7.93 -12.01 -5.26
C GLN A 58 -8.44 -12.83 -4.08
N TYR A 59 -7.70 -12.89 -2.97
CA TYR A 59 -7.91 -13.89 -1.92
C TYR A 59 -7.92 -13.31 -0.51
N TYR A 60 -7.06 -12.33 -0.23
CA TYR A 60 -6.89 -11.78 1.10
C TYR A 60 -7.95 -10.73 1.41
N ASN A 61 -8.51 -10.07 0.38
CA ASN A 61 -9.51 -9.01 0.49
C ASN A 61 -9.02 -7.85 1.36
N PHE A 62 -7.74 -7.51 1.26
CA PHE A 62 -7.16 -6.36 1.93
C PHE A 62 -7.75 -5.06 1.38
N SER A 63 -7.98 -4.11 2.29
CA SER A 63 -8.29 -2.74 1.88
C SER A 63 -7.06 -2.07 1.29
N GLU A 64 -7.28 -1.10 0.41
CA GLU A 64 -6.24 -0.27 -0.16
C GLU A 64 -5.40 0.43 0.92
N ASN A 65 -6.02 0.82 2.04
CA ASN A 65 -5.35 1.44 3.17
C ASN A 65 -4.43 0.46 3.89
N ARG A 66 -4.85 -0.79 4.11
CA ARG A 66 -4.00 -1.79 4.79
C ARG A 66 -2.73 -2.07 3.97
N ILE A 67 -2.87 -2.13 2.65
CA ILE A 67 -1.73 -2.30 1.74
C ILE A 67 -0.83 -1.07 1.78
N ALA A 68 -1.40 0.14 1.67
CA ALA A 68 -0.65 1.39 1.70
C ALA A 68 0.09 1.60 3.03
N ASP A 69 -0.56 1.30 4.16
CA ASP A 69 0.04 1.35 5.50
C ASP A 69 1.26 0.43 5.56
N PHE A 70 1.12 -0.83 5.13
CA PHE A 70 2.21 -1.81 5.15
C PHE A 70 3.42 -1.36 4.32
N ILE A 71 3.20 -0.91 3.08
CA ILE A 71 4.31 -0.43 2.23
C ILE A 71 4.98 0.79 2.85
N THR A 72 4.18 1.74 3.35
CA THR A 72 4.70 2.99 3.91
C THR A 72 5.50 2.74 5.19
N ILE A 73 5.00 1.89 6.10
CA ILE A 73 5.71 1.50 7.33
C ILE A 73 6.96 0.69 7.00
N GLY A 74 6.89 -0.22 6.03
CA GLY A 74 8.04 -0.99 5.54
C GLY A 74 9.16 -0.07 5.06
N TYR A 75 8.81 0.96 4.30
CA TYR A 75 9.77 1.96 3.84
C TYR A 75 10.29 2.84 5.00
N LEU A 76 9.39 3.46 5.76
CA LEU A 76 9.76 4.51 6.72
C LEU A 76 10.33 3.96 8.03
N GLU A 77 9.75 2.90 8.61
CA GLU A 77 10.17 2.40 9.91
C GLU A 77 11.13 1.22 9.79
N LYS A 78 10.86 0.31 8.86
CA LYS A 78 11.66 -0.90 8.67
C LYS A 78 12.85 -0.69 7.74
N ASN A 79 12.97 0.49 7.14
CA ASN A 79 14.04 0.89 6.23
C ASN A 79 14.23 -0.10 5.06
N ILE A 80 13.13 -0.66 4.55
CA ILE A 80 13.14 -1.48 3.34
C ILE A 80 13.12 -0.54 2.13
N PRO A 81 14.13 -0.56 1.24
CA PRO A 81 14.14 0.29 0.07
C PRO A 81 12.92 0.06 -0.83
N LEU A 82 12.41 1.13 -1.46
CA LEU A 82 11.25 1.02 -2.35
C LEU A 82 11.54 0.10 -3.54
N GLU A 83 12.76 0.10 -4.06
CA GLU A 83 13.19 -0.79 -5.16
C GLU A 83 12.99 -2.25 -4.76
N LYS A 84 13.28 -2.58 -3.50
CA LYS A 84 13.09 -3.93 -2.98
C LYS A 84 11.61 -4.28 -2.85
N LEU A 85 10.80 -3.36 -2.33
CA LEU A 85 9.34 -3.54 -2.22
C LEU A 85 8.67 -3.73 -3.60
N GLU A 86 9.20 -3.07 -4.62
CA GLU A 86 8.73 -3.18 -6.01
C GLU A 86 9.15 -4.48 -6.70
N GLU A 87 10.28 -5.07 -6.31
CA GLU A 87 10.83 -6.32 -6.86
C GLU A 87 10.29 -7.60 -6.20
N LEU A 88 9.71 -7.49 -4.99
CA LEU A 88 9.19 -8.63 -4.23
C LEU A 88 8.00 -9.31 -4.92
N ASP A 89 7.86 -10.63 -4.73
CA ASP A 89 6.65 -11.31 -5.15
C ASP A 89 5.46 -10.74 -4.37
N LYS A 90 4.34 -10.54 -5.06
CA LYS A 90 3.11 -10.08 -4.43
C LYS A 90 2.63 -11.05 -3.37
N SER A 91 2.81 -12.37 -3.59
CA SER A 91 2.45 -13.36 -2.59
C SER A 91 3.18 -13.11 -1.29
N ASP A 92 4.47 -12.78 -1.38
CA ASP A 92 5.31 -12.49 -0.22
C ASP A 92 4.82 -11.21 0.46
N ILE A 93 4.53 -10.15 -0.29
CA ILE A 93 3.97 -8.91 0.27
C ILE A 93 2.62 -9.19 0.95
N TYR A 94 1.72 -9.96 0.33
CA TYR A 94 0.43 -10.29 0.93
C TYR A 94 0.56 -11.13 2.20
N ILE A 95 1.49 -12.09 2.25
CA ILE A 95 1.80 -12.85 3.46
C ILE A 95 2.31 -11.92 4.57
N GLY A 96 3.11 -10.91 4.20
CA GLY A 96 3.58 -9.90 5.15
C GLY A 96 2.46 -9.03 5.70
N ILE A 97 1.56 -8.60 4.84
CA ILE A 97 0.37 -7.84 5.23
C ILE A 97 -0.55 -8.69 6.13
N ASP A 98 -0.71 -9.98 5.84
CA ASP A 98 -1.57 -10.88 6.63
C ASP A 98 -1.01 -11.07 8.05
N ASN A 99 0.31 -11.30 8.14
CA ASN A 99 1.00 -11.57 9.40
C ASN A 99 1.52 -10.32 10.12
N ASP A 100 1.35 -9.13 9.54
CA ASP A 100 1.97 -7.87 9.98
C ASP A 100 3.50 -8.03 10.23
N ASN A 101 4.17 -8.73 9.31
CA ASN A 101 5.56 -9.12 9.45
C ASN A 101 6.41 -8.59 8.28
N TYR A 102 7.58 -8.07 8.61
CA TYR A 102 8.56 -7.50 7.66
C TYR A 102 9.86 -8.30 7.62
N ASP A 103 10.07 -9.23 8.55
CA ASP A 103 11.35 -9.91 8.76
C ASP A 103 11.74 -10.74 7.55
N PHE A 104 10.80 -11.51 6.98
CA PHE A 104 11.07 -12.29 5.78
C PHE A 104 11.36 -11.41 4.54
N LEU A 105 10.81 -10.18 4.49
CA LEU A 105 11.16 -9.21 3.45
C LEU A 105 12.59 -8.71 3.63
N LEU A 106 13.11 -8.66 4.86
CA LEU A 106 14.49 -8.29 5.17
C LEU A 106 15.47 -9.44 4.93
N GLU A 107 15.05 -10.70 5.14
CA GLU A 107 15.86 -11.92 5.02
C GLU A 107 16.27 -12.29 3.59
N ASN A 108 15.58 -11.79 2.55
CA ASN A 108 16.05 -11.82 1.16
C ASN A 108 17.38 -11.05 0.91
N LYS A 109 18.14 -10.75 1.97
CA LYS A 109 19.51 -10.21 1.96
C LYS A 109 20.61 -11.27 1.74
N MET A 110 20.33 -12.58 1.70
CA MET A 110 21.40 -13.60 1.70
C MET A 110 21.43 -14.64 0.58
N GLU A 111 20.50 -14.66 -0.38
CA GLU A 111 20.58 -15.63 -1.49
C GLU A 111 20.27 -14.98 -2.83
N ARG A 112 21.26 -14.29 -3.41
CA ARG A 112 21.50 -14.20 -4.84
C ARG A 112 22.93 -13.73 -5.13
#